data_AF-A0A933G7Q4-F1
#
_entry.id   AF-A0A933G7Q4-F1
#
_cell.length_a   1.000
_cell.length_b   1.000
_cell.length_c   1.000
_cell.angle_alpha   90.00
_cell.angle_beta   90.00
_cell.angle_gamma   90.00
#
_symmetry.space_group_name_H-M   'P 1'
#
loop_
_entity.id
_entity.type
_entity.pdbx_description
1 polymer ?
#
loop_
_entity_poly.entity_id
_entity_poly.type
_entity_poly.pdbx_seq_one_letter_code
_entity_poly.pdbx_strand_id
1 'polypeptide(L)'
;MKDSRDLAGLTPQRSMDYSGRPIGPLRLARAMSINILAGSSILMALAVLWPNAAITVVFLKEHLGASKTLIGLNFTLVVGATVFALPGALLFSRLRRRREVWIIQTTLARLFMFGPAIVALLSDRTEWQSSLVWILMLCLFCVQAGGVFT
;
A
#
# COMPACT_ATOMS: atom_id res chain seq x y z
N MET A 1 -34.13 42.54 -2.72
CA MET A 1 -34.72 41.19 -2.54
C MET A 1 -33.90 40.24 -3.40
N LYS A 2 -33.15 39.34 -2.77
CA LYS A 2 -32.25 38.39 -3.42
C LYS A 2 -33.09 37.17 -3.79
N ASP A 3 -33.07 36.79 -5.06
CA ASP A 3 -33.96 35.80 -5.67
C ASP A 3 -33.66 34.39 -5.11
N SER A 4 -34.62 33.80 -4.40
CA SER A 4 -34.49 32.50 -3.72
C SER A 4 -34.60 31.29 -4.68
N ARG A 5 -34.36 31.49 -5.98
CA ARG A 5 -34.64 30.50 -7.04
C ARG A 5 -33.42 29.73 -7.55
N ASP A 6 -32.21 30.07 -7.10
CA ASP A 6 -30.96 29.39 -7.50
C ASP A 6 -30.57 28.20 -6.61
N LEU A 7 -31.48 27.69 -5.77
CA LEU A 7 -31.26 26.41 -5.06
C LEU A 7 -31.65 25.18 -5.90
N ALA A 8 -32.15 25.37 -7.12
CA ALA A 8 -32.57 24.29 -8.03
C ALA A 8 -31.41 23.60 -8.79
N GLY A 9 -30.19 24.13 -8.70
CA GLY A 9 -28.99 23.55 -9.34
C GLY A 9 -28.26 22.50 -8.50
N LEU A 10 -28.67 22.26 -7.25
CA LEU A 10 -28.06 21.28 -6.35
C LEU A 10 -28.82 19.95 -6.35
N THR A 11 -29.29 19.48 -7.51
CA THR A 11 -29.60 18.05 -7.61
C THR A 11 -28.31 17.30 -7.29
N PRO A 12 -28.27 16.45 -6.24
CA PRO A 12 -27.06 15.71 -5.91
C PRO A 12 -26.66 14.94 -7.16
N GLN A 13 -25.57 15.37 -7.79
CA GLN A 13 -25.08 14.77 -9.02
C GLN A 13 -24.79 13.32 -8.69
N ARG A 14 -25.68 12.41 -9.12
CA ARG A 14 -25.54 10.99 -8.81
C ARG A 14 -24.18 10.56 -9.34
N SER A 15 -23.40 9.91 -8.48
CA SER A 15 -22.13 9.33 -8.88
C SER A 15 -22.37 8.45 -10.11
N MET A 16 -21.71 8.81 -11.21
CA MET A 16 -21.85 8.11 -12.49
C MET A 16 -20.72 7.09 -12.61
N ASP A 17 -21.06 5.91 -13.11
CA ASP A 17 -20.11 4.87 -13.46
C ASP A 17 -19.24 5.34 -14.65
N TYR A 18 -18.10 4.69 -14.90
CA TYR A 18 -17.21 5.03 -16.02
C TYR A 18 -17.88 4.89 -17.41
N SER A 19 -19.04 4.22 -17.46
CA SER A 19 -19.90 4.08 -18.63
C SER A 19 -21.00 5.15 -18.73
N GLY A 20 -20.99 6.16 -17.85
CA GLY A 20 -22.01 7.22 -17.80
C GLY A 20 -23.35 6.79 -17.19
N ARG A 21 -23.45 5.58 -16.63
CA ARG A 21 -24.67 5.08 -15.98
C ARG A 21 -24.75 5.56 -14.53
N PRO A 22 -25.92 6.02 -14.04
CA PRO A 22 -26.06 6.41 -12.64
C PRO A 22 -25.87 5.20 -11.72
N ILE A 23 -25.04 5.34 -10.69
CA ILE A 23 -24.81 4.29 -9.70
C ILE A 23 -26.00 4.28 -8.73
N GLY A 24 -26.69 3.14 -8.63
CA GLY A 24 -27.79 2.96 -7.69
C GLY A 24 -27.31 2.99 -6.23
N PRO A 25 -28.17 3.43 -5.28
CA PRO A 25 -27.79 3.62 -3.88
C PRO A 25 -27.27 2.34 -3.22
N LEU A 26 -27.83 1.18 -3.57
CA LEU A 26 -27.40 -0.12 -3.05
C LEU A 26 -26.00 -0.52 -3.56
N ARG A 27 -25.68 -0.22 -4.83
CA ARG A 27 -24.34 -0.46 -5.40
C ARG A 27 -23.31 0.46 -4.76
N LEU A 28 -23.67 1.73 -4.54
CA LEU A 28 -22.80 2.71 -3.89
C LEU A 28 -22.51 2.31 -2.43
N ALA A 29 -23.53 1.92 -1.66
CA ALA A 29 -23.37 1.48 -0.27
C ALA A 29 -22.45 0.26 -0.16
N ARG A 30 -22.64 -0.76 -1.01
CA ARG A 30 -21.76 -1.94 -1.06
C ARG A 30 -20.33 -1.56 -1.43
N ALA A 31 -20.14 -0.71 -2.44
CA ALA A 31 -18.82 -0.24 -2.84
C ALA A 31 -18.12 0.53 -1.71
N MET A 32 -18.84 1.39 -0.97
CA MET A 32 -18.31 2.07 0.21
C MET A 32 -17.92 1.08 1.32
N SER A 33 -18.78 0.11 1.65
CA SER A 33 -18.46 -0.89 2.68
C SER A 33 -17.21 -1.69 2.32
N ILE A 34 -17.07 -2.11 1.07
CA ILE A 34 -15.87 -2.81 0.58
C ILE A 34 -14.64 -1.90 0.69
N ASN A 35 -14.76 -0.63 0.29
CA ASN A 35 -13.65 0.31 0.35
C ASN A 35 -13.20 0.59 1.80
N ILE A 36 -14.15 0.74 2.73
CA ILE A 36 -13.87 0.92 4.15
C ILE A 36 -13.16 -0.32 4.71
N LEU A 37 -13.72 -1.52 4.49
CA LEU A 37 -13.11 -2.77 4.96
C LEU A 37 -11.71 -2.97 4.39
N ALA A 38 -11.52 -2.75 3.09
CA ALA A 38 -10.22 -2.87 2.44
C ALA A 38 -9.23 -1.82 2.96
N GLY A 39 -9.69 -0.57 3.14
CA GLY A 39 -8.91 0.54 3.69
C GLY A 39 -8.47 0.29 5.13
N SER A 40 -9.37 -0.17 6.00
CA SER A 40 -9.05 -0.53 7.38
C SER A 40 -8.06 -1.70 7.44
N SER A 41 -8.25 -2.71 6.59
CA SER A 41 -7.37 -3.89 6.54
C SER A 41 -5.95 -3.51 6.12
N ILE A 42 -5.79 -2.63 5.13
CA ILE A 42 -4.46 -2.18 4.71
C ILE A 42 -3.80 -1.31 5.77
N LEU A 43 -4.54 -0.41 6.44
CA LEU A 43 -4.00 0.39 7.54
C LEU A 43 -3.50 -0.49 8.69
N MET A 44 -4.24 -1.56 9.03
CA MET A 44 -3.80 -2.52 10.04
C MET A 44 -2.52 -3.24 9.61
N ALA A 45 -2.45 -3.71 8.36
CA ALA A 45 -1.26 -4.36 7.83
C ALA A 45 -0.06 -3.40 7.83
N LEU A 46 -0.25 -2.15 7.42
CA LEU A 46 0.78 -1.12 7.48
C LEU A 46 1.19 -0.84 8.92
N ALA A 47 0.28 -0.71 9.89
CA ALA A 47 0.64 -0.44 11.28
C ALA A 47 1.57 -1.50 11.89
N VAL A 48 1.44 -2.76 11.47
CA VAL A 48 2.26 -3.88 11.95
C VAL A 48 3.56 -3.99 11.15
N LEU A 49 3.45 -3.96 9.82
CA LEU A 49 4.54 -4.26 8.88
C LEU A 49 5.30 -3.02 8.42
N TRP A 50 4.94 -1.82 8.89
CA TRP A 50 5.66 -0.61 8.49
C TRP A 50 7.12 -0.76 8.93
N PRO A 51 8.09 -0.39 8.07
CA PRO A 51 9.50 -0.49 8.43
C PRO A 51 9.88 0.32 9.67
N ASN A 52 9.11 1.37 9.98
CA ASN A 52 9.29 2.21 11.17
C ASN A 52 8.39 1.78 12.34
N ALA A 53 7.54 0.77 12.16
CA ALA A 53 6.72 0.25 13.25
C ALA A 53 7.63 -0.42 14.28
N ALA A 54 7.37 -0.14 15.55
CA ALA A 54 8.10 -0.75 16.66
C ALA A 54 8.09 -2.28 16.57
N ILE A 55 6.97 -2.87 16.12
CA ILE A 55 6.81 -4.32 15.96
C ILE A 55 7.83 -4.89 14.96
N THR A 56 8.02 -4.24 13.81
CA THR A 56 8.96 -4.71 12.78
C THR A 56 10.41 -4.60 13.27
N VAL A 57 10.75 -3.54 14.00
CA VAL A 57 12.09 -3.36 14.60
C VAL A 57 12.35 -4.40 15.68
N VAL A 58 11.39 -4.65 16.56
CA VAL A 58 11.47 -5.69 17.59
C VAL A 58 11.61 -7.06 16.94
N PHE A 59 10.83 -7.37 15.90
CA PHE A 59 10.93 -8.64 15.19
C PHE A 59 12.32 -8.84 14.54
N LEU A 60 12.84 -7.83 13.84
CA LEU A 60 14.18 -7.88 13.25
C LEU A 60 15.26 -8.13 14.31
N LYS A 61 15.18 -7.45 15.45
CA LYS A 61 16.20 -7.53 16.50
C LYS A 61 16.10 -8.82 17.32
N GLU A 62 14.92 -9.14 17.82
CA GLU A 62 14.69 -10.20 18.81
C GLU A 62 14.50 -11.58 18.16
N HIS A 63 13.83 -11.66 17.01
CA HIS A 63 13.57 -12.95 16.34
C HIS A 63 14.56 -13.27 15.24
N LEU A 64 15.05 -12.27 14.50
CA LEU A 64 16.00 -12.47 13.40
C LEU A 64 17.45 -12.15 13.77
N GLY A 65 17.71 -11.66 14.99
CA GLY A 65 19.06 -11.33 15.45
C GLY A 65 19.74 -10.22 14.65
N ALA A 66 18.97 -9.36 13.96
CA ALA A 66 19.51 -8.33 13.10
C ALA A 66 20.33 -7.30 13.92
N SER A 67 21.51 -6.96 13.41
CA SER A 67 22.34 -5.90 14.00
C SER A 67 21.68 -4.53 13.86
N LYS A 68 22.07 -3.58 14.73
CA LYS A 68 21.60 -2.18 14.64
C LYS A 68 21.87 -1.56 13.26
N THR A 69 22.97 -1.95 12.62
CA THR A 69 23.35 -1.51 11.27
C THR A 69 22.36 -2.02 10.22
N LEU A 70 21.93 -3.29 10.30
CA LEU A 70 20.94 -3.86 9.37
C LEU A 70 19.57 -3.21 9.54
N ILE A 71 19.17 -2.90 10.77
CA ILE A 71 17.93 -2.17 11.05
C ILE A 71 18.00 -0.76 10.44
N GLY A 72 19.12 -0.06 10.62
CA GLY A 72 19.35 1.25 9.99
C GLY A 72 19.35 1.18 8.46
N LEU A 73 19.94 0.12 7.88
CA LEU A 73 19.91 -0.14 6.44
C LEU A 73 18.49 -0.39 5.92
N ASN A 74 17.65 -1.12 6.66
CA ASN A 74 16.25 -1.30 6.29
C ASN A 74 15.52 0.04 6.21
N PHE A 75 15.75 0.92 7.19
CA PHE A 75 15.17 2.25 7.20
C PHE A 75 15.63 3.09 5.99
N THR A 76 16.94 3.11 5.69
CA THR A 76 17.46 3.87 4.55
C THR A 76 16.97 3.32 3.21
N LEU A 77 16.85 1.99 3.06
CA LEU A 77 16.28 1.37 1.87
C LEU A 77 14.82 1.78 1.65
N VAL A 78 14.01 1.83 2.70
CA VAL A 78 12.58 2.19 2.61
C VAL A 78 12.40 3.67 2.28
N VAL A 79 13.19 4.56 2.91
CA VAL A 79 13.21 5.98 2.54
C VAL A 79 13.68 6.15 1.09
N GLY A 80 14.74 5.43 0.70
CA GLY A 80 15.24 5.39 -0.67
C GLY A 80 14.18 4.92 -1.66
N ALA A 81 13.45 3.85 -1.36
CA ALA A 81 12.35 3.34 -2.17
C ALA A 81 11.27 4.40 -2.43
N THR A 82 10.97 5.21 -1.41
CA THR A 82 10.00 6.31 -1.52
C THR A 82 10.50 7.39 -2.47
N VAL A 83 11.81 7.71 -2.45
CA VAL A 83 12.42 8.64 -3.40
C VAL A 83 12.46 8.05 -4.82
N PHE A 84 12.76 6.75 -4.96
CA PHE A 84 12.75 6.04 -6.24
C PHE A 84 11.35 5.96 -6.88
N ALA A 85 10.29 6.10 -6.09
CA ALA A 85 8.94 6.19 -6.62
C ALA A 85 8.63 7.57 -7.25
N LEU A 86 9.39 8.64 -6.97
CA LEU A 86 9.12 9.94 -7.59
C LEU A 86 9.29 9.93 -9.13
N PRO A 87 10.37 9.36 -9.70
CA PRO A 87 10.49 9.17 -11.15
C PRO A 87 9.37 8.32 -11.77
N GLY A 88 8.92 7.28 -11.07
CA GLY A 88 7.83 6.45 -11.57
C GLY A 88 6.53 7.22 -11.70
N ALA A 89 6.31 8.28 -10.89
CA ALA A 89 5.10 9.10 -10.95
C ALA A 89 5.08 9.93 -12.24
N LEU A 90 6.25 10.45 -12.62
CA LEU A 90 6.44 11.15 -13.90
C LEU A 90 6.17 10.19 -15.07
N LEU A 91 6.65 8.95 -14.99
CA LEU A 91 6.41 7.95 -16.03
C LEU A 91 4.92 7.57 -16.12
N PHE A 92 4.26 7.40 -14.96
CA PHE A 92 2.83 7.12 -14.87
C PHE A 92 1.96 8.22 -15.45
N SER A 93 2.37 9.48 -15.29
CA SER A 93 1.66 10.64 -15.85
C SER A 93 1.62 10.62 -17.39
N ARG A 94 2.61 9.99 -18.04
CA ARG A 94 2.73 9.91 -19.50
C ARG A 94 2.06 8.69 -20.12
N LEU A 95 1.67 7.68 -19.32
CA LEU A 95 1.04 6.46 -19.80
C LEU A 95 -0.43 6.70 -20.21
N ARG A 96 -0.80 6.28 -21.44
CA ARG A 96 -2.19 6.27 -21.94
C ARG A 96 -3.03 5.13 -21.34
N ARG A 97 -2.42 3.96 -21.06
CA ARG A 97 -3.08 2.79 -20.44
C ARG A 97 -2.72 2.66 -18.95
N ARG A 98 -3.18 3.62 -18.14
CA ARG A 98 -2.88 3.66 -16.70
C ARG A 98 -3.46 2.48 -15.92
N ARG A 99 -4.64 1.98 -16.33
CA ARG A 99 -5.39 0.97 -15.57
C ARG A 99 -4.69 -0.38 -15.50
N GLU A 100 -4.20 -0.91 -16.62
CA GLU A 100 -3.54 -2.23 -16.66
C GLU A 100 -2.22 -2.20 -15.86
N VAL A 101 -1.38 -1.19 -16.10
CA VAL A 101 -0.12 -1.02 -15.38
C VAL A 101 -0.36 -0.84 -13.88
N TRP A 102 -1.37 -0.05 -13.49
CA TRP A 102 -1.74 0.13 -12.09
C TRP A 102 -2.17 -1.18 -11.43
N ILE A 103 -3.03 -1.97 -12.08
CA ILE A 103 -3.49 -3.26 -11.55
C ILE A 103 -2.30 -4.19 -11.34
N ILE A 104 -1.41 -4.32 -12.34
CA ILE A 104 -0.24 -5.20 -12.26
C ILE A 104 0.68 -4.75 -11.13
N GLN A 105 1.02 -3.46 -11.08
CA GLN A 105 1.91 -2.90 -10.06
C GLN A 105 1.34 -3.07 -8.65
N THR A 106 0.06 -2.74 -8.46
CA THR A 106 -0.63 -2.89 -7.16
C THR A 106 -0.69 -4.35 -6.74
N THR A 107 -0.98 -5.25 -7.69
CA THR A 107 -1.05 -6.70 -7.41
C THR A 107 0.33 -7.23 -7.00
N LEU A 108 1.38 -6.88 -7.74
CA LEU A 108 2.75 -7.27 -7.40
C LEU A 108 3.18 -6.72 -6.03
N ALA A 109 2.97 -5.42 -5.78
CA ALA A 109 3.29 -4.81 -4.49
C ALA A 109 2.56 -5.50 -3.33
N ARG A 110 1.28 -5.83 -3.51
CA ARG A 110 0.51 -6.55 -2.48
C ARG A 110 0.92 -8.00 -2.30
N LEU A 111 1.40 -8.68 -3.34
CA LEU A 111 1.98 -10.03 -3.20
C LEU A 111 3.24 -10.01 -2.32
N PHE A 112 4.06 -8.95 -2.40
CA PHE A 112 5.22 -8.80 -1.52
C PHE A 112 4.86 -8.57 -0.04
N MET A 113 3.63 -8.16 0.28
CA MET A 113 3.17 -8.06 1.68
C MET A 113 3.03 -9.45 2.36
N PHE A 114 2.96 -10.54 1.60
CA PHE A 114 3.02 -11.90 2.16
C PHE A 114 4.44 -12.33 2.51
N GLY A 115 5.47 -11.67 1.97
CA GLY A 115 6.87 -11.96 2.27
C GLY A 115 7.20 -11.91 3.77
N PRO A 116 6.85 -10.82 4.49
CA PRO A 116 6.99 -10.75 5.94
C PRO A 116 6.30 -11.88 6.70
N ALA A 117 5.12 -12.32 6.25
CA ALA A 117 4.40 -13.42 6.88
C ALA A 117 5.15 -14.75 6.69
N ILE A 118 5.69 -15.00 5.49
CA ILE A 118 6.52 -16.18 5.20
C ILE A 118 7.80 -16.15 6.05
N VAL A 119 8.45 -14.98 6.16
CA VAL A 119 9.64 -14.81 7.00
C VAL A 119 9.34 -15.08 8.48
N ALA A 120 8.18 -14.62 8.97
CA ALA A 120 7.73 -14.91 10.34
C ALA A 120 7.48 -16.41 10.57
N LEU A 121 6.95 -17.14 9.59
CA LEU A 121 6.77 -18.59 9.69
C LEU A 121 8.10 -19.36 9.67
N LEU A 122 9.13 -18.81 9.02
CA LEU A 122 10.44 -19.44 8.88
C LEU A 122 11.46 -18.97 9.93
N SER A 123 11.09 -18.04 10.82
CA SER A 123 12.04 -17.40 11.77
C SER A 123 12.64 -18.37 12.79
N ASP A 124 12.03 -19.54 12.99
CA ASP A 124 12.52 -20.59 13.89
C ASP A 124 13.81 -21.26 13.35
N ARG A 125 14.09 -21.13 12.05
CA ARG A 125 15.31 -21.67 11.41
C ARG A 125 16.47 -20.70 11.58
N THR A 126 17.23 -20.87 12.66
CA THR A 126 18.38 -20.02 13.01
C THR A 126 19.46 -19.95 11.91
N GLU A 127 19.68 -21.04 11.18
CA GLU A 127 20.63 -21.12 10.07
C GLU A 127 20.32 -20.14 8.92
N TRP A 128 19.05 -19.78 8.74
CA TRP A 128 18.61 -18.94 7.63
C TRP A 128 18.37 -17.48 8.03
N GLN A 129 18.63 -17.11 9.28
CA GLN A 129 18.32 -15.78 9.81
C GLN A 129 18.90 -14.64 8.95
N SER A 130 20.17 -14.75 8.53
CA SER A 130 20.81 -13.74 7.68
C SER A 130 20.09 -13.57 6.34
N SER A 131 19.73 -14.68 5.68
CA SER A 131 18.98 -14.67 4.43
C SER A 131 17.56 -14.14 4.62
N LEU A 132 16.89 -14.51 5.72
CA LEU A 132 15.55 -14.06 6.06
C LEU A 132 15.49 -12.56 6.32
N VAL A 133 16.51 -11.97 6.96
CA VAL A 133 16.63 -10.51 7.12
C VAL A 133 16.68 -9.82 5.76
N TRP A 134 17.52 -10.30 4.84
CA TRP A 134 17.62 -9.72 3.49
C TRP A 134 16.33 -9.87 2.70
N ILE A 135 15.67 -11.03 2.76
CA ILE A 135 14.38 -11.27 2.11
C ILE A 135 13.33 -10.29 2.66
N LEU A 136 13.26 -10.13 3.98
CA LEU A 136 12.33 -9.20 4.62
C LEU A 136 12.57 -7.76 4.15
N MET A 137 13.83 -7.32 4.15
CA MET A 137 14.23 -5.97 3.70
C MET A 137 13.88 -5.75 2.22
N LEU A 138 14.12 -6.73 1.35
CA LEU A 138 13.75 -6.67 -0.06
C LEU A 138 12.23 -6.62 -0.25
N CYS A 139 11.47 -7.44 0.48
CA CYS A 139 10.01 -7.39 0.43
C CYS A 139 9.48 -6.01 0.83
N LEU A 140 9.96 -5.46 1.96
CA LEU A 140 9.56 -4.12 2.43
C LEU A 140 9.96 -3.03 1.43
N PHE A 141 11.15 -3.11 0.85
CA PHE A 141 11.60 -2.21 -0.22
C PHE A 141 10.66 -2.26 -1.44
N CYS A 142 10.33 -3.46 -1.94
CA CYS A 142 9.44 -3.63 -3.09
C CYS A 142 8.01 -3.15 -2.80
N VAL A 143 7.48 -3.45 -1.61
CA VAL A 143 6.18 -2.93 -1.16
C VAL A 143 6.20 -1.40 -1.16
N GLN A 144 7.26 -0.78 -0.62
CA GLN A 144 7.35 0.67 -0.52
C GLN A 144 7.53 1.33 -1.90
N ALA A 145 8.40 0.78 -2.75
CA ALA A 145 8.62 1.30 -4.10
C ALA A 145 7.36 1.16 -4.98
N GLY A 146 6.59 0.09 -4.81
CA GLY A 146 5.34 -0.13 -5.54
C GLY A 146 4.13 0.62 -4.97
N GLY A 147 4.05 0.77 -3.65
CA GLY A 147 2.90 1.32 -2.93
C GLY A 147 2.71 2.83 -3.05
N VAL A 148 3.74 3.59 -3.42
CA VAL A 148 3.61 5.05 -3.62
C VAL A 148 2.67 5.40 -4.79
N PHE A 149 2.40 4.45 -5.69
CA PHE A 149 1.51 4.65 -6.85
C PHE A 149 0.11 4.05 -6.69
N THR A 150 -0.17 3.43 -5.55
CA THR A 150 -1.45 2.78 -5.24
C THR A 150 -2.33 3.70 -4.42
#